data_AF-A0AAU7C911-F1
#
_entry.id   AF-A0AAU7C911-F1
#
_cell.length_a   1.000
_cell.length_b   1.000
_cell.length_c   1.000
_cell.angle_alpha   90.00
_cell.angle_beta   90.00
_cell.angle_gamma   90.00
#
_symmetry.space_group_name_H-M   'P 1'
#
loop_
_entity.id
_entity.type
_entity.pdbx_description
1 polymer ?
#
loop_
_entity_poly.entity_id
_entity_poly.type
_entity_poly.pdbx_seq_one_letter_code
_entity_poly.pdbx_strand_id
1 'polypeptide(L)'
;MLAEDAEVHSDGGGRASAARVVIRGRDKVARFLTGVFRKPWLQDVGVAMVNGEPGLEFRSGGTVAAVLSLRVEGDVRAVYLTVNPDKLGRWATTEVE
;
A
#
# COMPACT_ATOMS: atom_id res chain seq x y z
N MET A 1 7.52 10.65 10.17
CA MET A 1 6.80 11.55 9.23
C MET A 1 7.08 11.05 7.81
N LEU A 2 6.62 11.74 6.76
CA LEU A 2 7.09 11.48 5.38
C LEU A 2 8.37 12.28 5.13
N ALA A 3 9.37 11.69 4.49
CA ALA A 3 10.56 12.41 4.03
C ALA A 3 10.19 13.44 2.93
N GLU A 4 11.02 14.47 2.74
CA GLU A 4 10.78 15.51 1.73
C GLU A 4 10.71 14.91 0.31
N ASP A 5 11.58 13.95 0.05
CA ASP A 5 11.73 13.20 -1.20
C ASP A 5 10.94 11.89 -1.23
N ALA A 6 9.98 11.71 -0.31
CA ALA A 6 9.23 10.46 -0.20
C ALA A 6 8.57 10.04 -1.52
N GLU A 7 8.52 8.73 -1.75
CA GLU A 7 7.96 8.15 -2.96
C GLU A 7 6.76 7.23 -2.68
N VAL A 8 5.84 7.12 -3.64
CA VAL A 8 4.85 6.05 -3.68
C VAL A 8 5.03 5.25 -4.96
N HIS A 9 5.17 3.94 -4.78
CA HIS A 9 5.20 2.94 -5.84
C HIS A 9 3.88 2.18 -5.79
N SER A 10 3.22 2.01 -6.94
CA SER A 10 1.98 1.23 -6.99
C SER A 10 1.94 0.32 -8.20
N ASP A 11 1.45 -0.89 -7.96
CA ASP A 11 1.21 -1.89 -8.99
C ASP A 11 -0.29 -2.20 -9.02
N GLY A 12 -0.95 -1.75 -10.09
CA GLY A 12 -2.33 -2.13 -10.38
C GLY A 12 -2.48 -3.10 -11.54
N GLY A 13 -1.39 -3.61 -12.11
CA GLY A 13 -1.42 -4.60 -13.20
C GLY A 13 -2.27 -4.23 -14.42
N GLY A 14 -2.63 -2.95 -14.61
CA GLY A 14 -3.60 -2.52 -15.64
C GLY A 14 -5.07 -2.90 -15.36
N ARG A 15 -5.35 -3.58 -14.24
CA ARG A 15 -6.70 -4.09 -13.86
C ARG A 15 -7.30 -3.34 -12.67
N ALA A 16 -6.47 -2.67 -11.87
CA ALA A 16 -6.87 -1.84 -10.73
C ALA A 16 -6.37 -0.39 -10.89
N SER A 17 -7.07 0.56 -10.28
CA SER A 17 -6.68 1.98 -10.27
C SER A 17 -5.42 2.20 -9.42
N ALA A 18 -4.24 2.04 -10.03
CA ALA A 18 -2.94 2.36 -9.46
C ALA A 18 -2.32 3.60 -10.13
N ALA A 19 -1.37 4.23 -9.43
CA ALA A 19 -0.53 5.24 -10.04
C ALA A 19 0.32 4.59 -11.16
N ARG A 20 0.20 5.08 -12.39
CA ARG A 20 0.96 4.56 -13.55
C ARG A 20 2.44 4.96 -13.55
N VAL A 21 2.80 5.93 -12.71
CA VAL A 21 4.14 6.49 -12.55
C VAL A 21 4.40 6.66 -11.05
N VAL A 22 5.65 6.49 -10.63
CA VAL A 22 6.10 6.76 -9.25
C VAL A 22 5.77 8.20 -8.86
N ILE A 23 5.03 8.36 -7.76
CA ILE A 23 4.70 9.67 -7.19
C ILE A 23 5.85 10.07 -6.28
N ARG A 24 6.38 11.28 -6.46
CA ARG A 24 7.53 11.78 -5.69
C ARG A 24 7.22 13.07 -4.98
N GLY A 25 7.78 13.23 -3.78
CA GLY A 25 7.67 14.43 -2.96
C GLY A 25 6.57 14.31 -1.89
N ARG A 26 6.91 14.72 -0.67
CA ARG A 26 6.08 14.64 0.55
C ARG A 26 4.61 14.95 0.33
N ASP A 27 4.31 16.13 -0.21
CA ASP A 27 2.93 16.62 -0.32
C ASP A 27 2.10 15.84 -1.34
N LYS A 28 2.74 15.44 -2.46
CA LYS A 28 2.09 14.63 -3.49
C LYS A 28 1.81 13.22 -2.97
N VAL A 29 2.75 12.64 -2.23
CA VAL A 29 2.58 11.36 -1.55
C VAL A 29 1.45 11.45 -0.53
N ALA A 30 1.45 12.44 0.36
CA ALA A 30 0.40 12.63 1.37
C ALA A 30 -1.00 12.78 0.73
N ARG A 31 -1.10 13.57 -0.34
CA ARG A 31 -2.36 13.75 -1.09
C ARG A 31 -2.84 12.45 -1.72
N PHE A 32 -1.93 11.69 -2.34
CA PHE A 32 -2.26 10.40 -2.93
C PHE A 32 -2.79 9.41 -1.87
N LEU A 33 -2.05 9.26 -0.77
CA LEU A 33 -2.42 8.37 0.33
C LEU A 33 -3.76 8.77 0.94
N THR A 34 -4.01 10.06 1.14
CA THR A 34 -5.32 10.56 1.59
C THR A 34 -6.45 10.13 0.64
N GLY A 35 -6.21 10.18 -0.67
CA GLY A 35 -7.16 9.70 -1.68
C GLY A 35 -7.36 8.18 -1.63
N VAL A 36 -6.30 7.41 -1.37
CA VAL A 36 -6.38 5.96 -1.18
C VAL A 36 -7.22 5.63 0.05
N PHE A 37 -6.85 6.16 1.22
CA PHE A 37 -7.48 5.85 2.52
C PHE A 37 -8.95 6.29 2.63
N ARG A 38 -9.44 7.14 1.72
CA ARG A 38 -10.86 7.52 1.63
C ARG A 38 -11.71 6.56 0.79
N LYS A 39 -11.10 5.55 0.15
CA LYS A 39 -11.85 4.65 -0.74
C LYS A 39 -12.77 3.71 0.06
N PRO A 40 -14.00 3.44 -0.42
CA PRO A 40 -14.95 2.60 0.32
C PRO A 40 -14.52 1.16 0.55
N TRP A 41 -13.57 0.61 -0.21
CA TRP A 41 -13.11 -0.77 -0.06
C TRP A 41 -12.08 -0.97 1.08
N LEU A 42 -11.69 0.10 1.76
CA LEU A 42 -10.73 0.10 2.88
C LEU A 42 -11.39 -0.18 4.25
N GLN A 43 -12.45 -0.98 4.28
CA GLN A 43 -13.29 -1.13 5.47
C GLN A 43 -12.65 -2.00 6.55
N ASP A 44 -11.76 -2.90 6.16
CA ASP A 44 -11.08 -3.85 7.05
C ASP A 44 -9.57 -3.76 6.83
N VAL A 45 -8.86 -3.36 7.89
CA VAL A 45 -7.41 -3.12 7.87
C VAL A 45 -6.76 -4.03 8.89
N GLY A 46 -5.87 -4.89 8.42
CA GLY A 46 -5.04 -5.77 9.25
C GLY A 46 -3.57 -5.38 9.19
N VAL A 47 -2.83 -5.72 10.24
CA VAL A 47 -1.37 -5.73 10.21
C VAL A 47 -0.93 -7.09 9.67
N ALA A 48 0.03 -7.11 8.74
CA ALA A 48 0.50 -8.32 8.11
C ALA A 48 1.98 -8.24 7.75
N MET A 49 2.62 -9.38 7.56
CA MET A 49 3.96 -9.45 6.97
C MET A 49 3.88 -9.32 5.44
N VAL A 50 4.49 -8.27 4.89
CA VAL A 50 4.58 -7.98 3.45
C VAL A 50 6.02 -8.18 3.02
N ASN A 51 6.29 -9.27 2.29
CA ASN A 51 7.65 -9.66 1.86
C ASN A 51 8.67 -9.75 3.01
N GLY A 52 8.23 -10.18 4.20
CA GLY A 52 9.11 -10.30 5.37
C GLY A 52 9.28 -9.02 6.19
N GLU A 53 8.58 -7.94 5.82
CA GLU A 53 8.56 -6.69 6.59
C GLU A 53 7.14 -6.38 7.11
N PRO A 54 6.99 -5.69 8.25
CA PRO A 54 5.69 -5.24 8.72
C PRO A 54 4.99 -4.35 7.70
N GLY A 55 3.71 -4.61 7.48
CA GLY A 55 2.87 -3.85 6.57
C GLY A 55 1.40 -3.91 6.98
N LEU A 56 0.57 -3.38 6.08
CA LEU A 56 -0.88 -3.37 6.21
C LEU A 56 -1.49 -4.16 5.06
N GLU A 57 -2.55 -4.89 5.37
CA GLU A 57 -3.44 -5.43 4.37
C GLU A 57 -4.81 -4.79 4.50
N PHE A 58 -5.46 -4.62 3.35
CA PHE A 58 -6.78 -4.06 3.24
C PHE A 58 -7.68 -5.13 2.66
N ARG A 59 -8.73 -5.50 3.37
CA ARG A 59 -9.67 -6.53 2.96
C ARG A 59 -10.99 -5.92 2.50
N SER A 60 -11.57 -6.54 1.48
CA SER A 60 -12.90 -6.23 0.99
C SER A 60 -13.63 -7.53 0.71
N GLY A 61 -14.79 -7.75 1.33
CA GLY A 61 -15.54 -9.00 1.21
C GLY A 61 -14.75 -10.23 1.67
N GLY A 62 -13.90 -10.09 2.70
CA GLY A 62 -13.08 -11.19 3.23
C GLY A 62 -11.85 -11.56 2.40
N THR A 63 -11.57 -10.84 1.31
CA THR A 63 -10.37 -11.05 0.47
C THR A 63 -9.44 -9.85 0.54
N VAL A 64 -8.12 -10.08 0.48
CA VAL A 64 -7.12 -9.00 0.42
C VAL A 64 -7.26 -8.25 -0.90
N ALA A 65 -7.66 -6.98 -0.81
CA ALA A 65 -7.86 -6.06 -1.92
C ALA A 65 -6.64 -5.15 -2.16
N ALA A 66 -5.82 -4.94 -1.14
CA ALA A 66 -4.55 -4.23 -1.26
C ALA A 66 -3.60 -4.63 -0.15
N VAL A 67 -2.29 -4.50 -0.39
CA VAL A 67 -1.27 -4.51 0.66
C VAL A 67 -0.37 -3.30 0.55
N LEU A 68 0.08 -2.79 1.69
CA LEU A 68 0.94 -1.64 1.83
C LEU A 68 2.13 -1.96 2.72
N SER A 69 3.33 -1.64 2.28
CA SER A 69 4.53 -1.64 3.12
C SER A 69 5.27 -0.31 3.04
N LEU A 70 6.15 -0.08 4.01
CA LEU A 70 6.89 1.17 4.18
C LEU A 70 8.38 0.89 4.21
N ARG A 71 9.17 1.69 3.50
CA ARG A 71 10.61 1.82 3.75
C ARG A 71 10.86 3.00 4.66
N VAL A 72 11.44 2.75 5.83
CA VAL A 72 11.68 3.76 6.88
C VAL A 72 13.17 3.89 7.15
N GLU A 73 13.68 5.12 7.06
CA GLU A 73 15.08 5.48 7.39
C GLU A 73 15.04 6.79 8.21
N GLY A 74 14.61 6.67 9.47
CA GLY A 74 14.21 7.78 10.34
C GLY A 74 12.81 8.31 9.97
N ASP A 75 12.62 8.68 8.71
CA ASP A 75 11.33 9.03 8.11
C ASP A 75 10.93 8.02 7.02
N VAL A 76 9.64 8.02 6.66
CA VAL A 76 9.12 7.19 5.56
C VAL A 76 9.67 7.71 4.23
N ARG A 77 10.54 6.92 3.60
CA ARG A 77 11.16 7.21 2.30
C ARG A 77 10.32 6.70 1.14
N ALA A 78 9.65 5.58 1.31
CA ALA A 78 8.82 4.99 0.27
C ALA A 78 7.60 4.27 0.86
N VAL A 79 6.51 4.33 0.11
CA VAL A 79 5.31 3.51 0.33
C VAL A 79 5.11 2.63 -0.90
N TYR A 80 4.97 1.32 -0.67
CA TYR A 80 4.69 0.35 -1.72
C TYR A 80 3.25 -0.11 -1.58
N LEU A 81 2.42 0.18 -2.59
CA LEU A 81 1.01 -0.18 -2.60
C LEU A 81 0.71 -1.17 -3.72
N THR A 82 0.46 -2.43 -3.37
CA THR A 82 0.07 -3.47 -4.33
C THR A 82 -1.45 -3.61 -4.33
N VAL A 83 -2.06 -3.37 -5.49
CA VAL A 83 -3.51 -3.50 -5.72
C VAL A 83 -3.82 -4.44 -6.90
N ASN A 84 -2.79 -5.12 -7.41
CA ASN A 84 -2.92 -6.04 -8.54
C ASN A 84 -3.56 -7.36 -8.09
N PRO A 85 -4.77 -7.70 -8.58
CA PRO A 85 -5.49 -8.89 -8.14
C PRO A 85 -4.75 -10.19 -8.47
N ASP A 86 -3.94 -10.22 -9.53
CA ASP A 86 -3.20 -11.43 -9.91
C ASP A 86 -2.08 -11.75 -8.89
N LYS A 87 -1.51 -10.70 -8.27
CA LYS A 87 -0.55 -10.86 -7.18
C LYS A 87 -1.24 -11.17 -5.86
N LEU A 88 -2.34 -10.46 -5.57
CA LEU A 88 -3.07 -10.60 -4.31
C LEU A 88 -3.83 -11.93 -4.21
N GLY A 89 -4.23 -12.53 -5.33
CA GLY A 89 -4.85 -13.86 -5.34
C GLY A 89 -3.95 -14.98 -4.83
N ARG A 90 -2.64 -14.71 -4.65
CA ARG A 90 -1.66 -15.62 -4.04
C ARG A 90 -1.23 -15.19 -2.65
N TRP A 91 -1.83 -14.13 -2.11
CA TRP A 91 -1.47 -13.60 -0.80
C TRP A 91 -2.01 -14.51 0.29
N ALA A 92 -1.12 -15.05 1.11
CA ALA A 92 -1.46 -15.70 2.37
C ALA A 92 -1.10 -14.72 3.49
N THR A 93 -2.11 -14.28 4.24
CA THR A 93 -1.87 -13.39 5.37
C THR A 93 -1.09 -14.13 6.44
N THR A 94 0.04 -13.57 6.86
CA THR A 94 0.75 -13.97 8.08
C THR A 94 0.63 -12.82 9.07
N GLU A 95 0.05 -13.11 10.22
CA GLU A 95 -0.10 -12.14 11.31
C GLU A 95 1.28 -11.77 11.87
N VAL A 96 1.39 -10.54 12.37
CA VAL A 96 2.59 -10.07 13.07
C VAL A 96 2.46 -10.48 14.53
N GLU A 97 3.37 -11.33 15.01
CA GLU A 97 3.50 -11.69 16.44
C GLU A 97 4.01 -10.53 17.31
#